data_AF-A0A5N7WHB8-F1
#
_entry.id   AF-A0A5N7WHB8-F1
#
_cell.length_a   1.000
_cell.length_b   1.000
_cell.length_c   1.000
_cell.angle_alpha   90.00
_cell.angle_beta   90.00
_cell.angle_gamma   90.00
#
_symmetry.space_group_name_H-M   'P 1'
#
loop_
_entity.id
_entity.type
_entity.pdbx_description
1 polymer ?
#
loop_
_entity_poly.entity_id
_entity_poly.type
_entity_poly.pdbx_seq_one_letter_code
_entity_poly.pdbx_strand_id
1 'polypeptide(L)'
;MNARNNAAIEAVKAAACTNQAVGKHREDLETPIVGVEGAEAQPKPLNLHDLYLLQSDCGYHSAITLQACEVQSITRRMRGIRAITGILMAAADRDAFSLGDNLEFGLIDALFALATDADADLESANAKALKKVGAA
;
A
#
# COMPACT_ATOMS: atom_id res chain seq x y z
N MET A 1 18.99 -15.19 14.48
CA MET A 1 18.25 -14.74 13.28
C MET A 1 17.26 -13.60 13.60
N ASN A 2 17.64 -12.56 14.37
CA ASN A 2 16.74 -11.44 14.73
C ASN A 2 17.28 -10.03 14.41
N ALA A 3 18.52 -9.90 13.92
CA ALA A 3 19.15 -8.60 13.71
C ALA A 3 18.62 -7.84 12.47
N ARG A 4 18.25 -8.56 11.39
CA ARG A 4 17.75 -7.94 10.14
C ARG A 4 16.33 -7.39 10.27
N ASN A 5 15.47 -8.04 11.04
CA ASN A 5 14.10 -7.57 11.28
C ASN A 5 14.08 -6.31 12.15
N ASN A 6 15.00 -6.20 13.12
CA ASN A 6 15.14 -4.99 13.93
C ASN A 6 15.69 -3.82 13.12
N ALA A 7 16.61 -4.07 12.18
CA ALA A 7 17.14 -3.01 11.30
C ALA A 7 16.06 -2.43 10.37
N ALA A 8 15.15 -3.27 9.86
CA ALA A 8 14.04 -2.80 9.02
C ALA A 8 13.02 -1.96 9.83
N ILE A 9 12.74 -2.35 11.08
CA ILE A 9 11.83 -1.60 11.96
C ILE A 9 12.44 -0.25 12.38
N GLU A 10 13.75 -0.21 12.67
CA GLU A 10 14.46 1.03 12.99
C GLU A 10 14.54 1.97 11.77
N ALA A 11 14.69 1.44 10.55
CA ALA A 11 14.65 2.25 9.32
C ALA A 11 13.26 2.87 9.08
N VAL A 12 12.18 2.12 9.34
CA VAL A 12 10.80 2.63 9.25
C VAL A 12 10.54 3.69 10.33
N LYS A 13 11.06 3.51 11.55
CA LYS A 13 10.99 4.51 12.62
C LYS A 13 11.81 5.77 12.29
N ALA A 14 13.00 5.63 11.71
CA ALA A 14 13.82 6.74 11.28
C ALA A 14 13.13 7.56 10.17
N ALA A 15 12.51 6.89 9.20
CA ALA A 15 11.72 7.54 8.15
C ALA A 15 10.45 8.24 8.70
N ALA A 16 9.84 7.69 9.75
CA ALA A 16 8.71 8.32 10.43
C ALA A 16 9.14 9.56 11.24
N CYS A 17 10.32 9.54 11.86
CA CYS A 17 10.88 10.70 12.59
C CYS A 17 11.34 11.83 11.65
N THR A 18 11.87 11.54 10.46
CA THR A 18 12.22 12.58 9.47
C THR A 18 10.99 13.34 8.98
N ASN A 19 9.83 12.69 8.90
CA ASN A 19 8.58 13.36 8.51
C ASN A 19 8.01 14.28 9.60
N GLN A 20 8.44 14.12 10.86
CA GLN A 20 8.03 14.99 11.97
C GLN A 20 8.95 16.22 12.14
N ALA A 21 10.15 16.19 11.53
CA ALA A 21 11.15 17.25 11.64
C ALA A 21 11.07 18.34 10.56
N VAL A 22 10.34 18.13 9.45
CA VAL A 22 10.14 19.17 8.39
C VAL A 22 9.19 20.29 8.86
N GLY A 23 8.67 20.21 10.09
CA GLY A 23 7.95 21.30 10.75
C GLY A 23 8.84 22.28 11.54
N LYS A 24 10.17 22.13 11.54
CA LYS A 24 11.09 23.04 12.23
C LYS A 24 12.13 23.61 11.27
N HIS A 25 12.18 24.94 11.22
CA HIS A 25 13.06 25.82 10.43
C HIS A 25 12.61 26.14 9.00
N ARG A 26 11.70 27.12 8.91
CA ARG A 26 12.04 28.33 8.16
C ARG A 26 11.85 29.53 9.10
N GLU A 27 12.83 29.68 10.00
CA GLU A 27 13.10 30.98 10.63
C GLU A 27 13.52 31.91 9.50
N ASP A 28 12.76 32.97 9.29
CA ASP A 28 13.14 34.26 8.70
C ASP A 28 11.84 35.10 8.53
N LEU A 29 11.22 35.49 9.64
CA LEU A 29 10.69 36.84 9.84
C LEU A 29 10.23 37.02 11.29
N GLU A 30 10.88 37.96 11.96
CA GLU A 30 10.87 38.22 13.40
C GLU A 30 9.50 38.59 13.97
N THR A 31 9.16 38.08 15.16
CA THR A 31 9.08 38.89 16.40
C THR A 31 8.75 38.00 17.63
N PRO A 32 9.19 38.42 18.84
CA PRO A 32 9.43 37.52 19.97
C PRO A 32 8.18 37.27 20.81
N ILE A 33 8.01 36.03 21.28
CA ILE A 33 6.94 35.67 22.22
C ILE A 33 7.42 36.00 23.65
N VAL A 34 7.12 37.22 24.12
CA VAL A 34 6.95 37.50 25.55
C VAL A 34 5.44 37.61 25.79
N GLY A 35 4.96 36.85 26.78
CA GLY A 35 3.56 36.47 26.93
C GLY A 35 2.58 37.64 27.04
N VAL A 36 1.38 37.43 26.48
CA VAL A 36 0.13 38.03 26.91
C VAL A 36 -0.99 37.03 26.60
N GLU A 37 -1.88 36.85 27.58
CA GLU A 37 -3.09 36.03 27.54
C GLU A 37 -4.09 36.52 26.48
N GLY A 38 -4.81 35.59 25.84
CA GLY A 38 -6.06 35.89 25.11
C GLY A 38 -5.95 35.93 23.58
N ALA A 39 -6.21 34.80 22.92
CA ALA A 39 -6.91 34.70 21.63
C ALA A 39 -7.03 33.21 21.29
N GLU A 40 -8.26 32.70 21.14
CA GLU A 40 -8.48 31.36 20.64
C GLU A 40 -7.82 31.23 19.26
N ALA A 41 -6.71 30.48 19.20
CA ALA A 41 -6.02 30.16 17.97
C ALA A 41 -6.94 29.26 17.15
N GLN A 42 -7.81 29.88 16.35
CA GLN A 42 -8.62 29.14 15.38
C GLN A 42 -7.66 28.34 14.50
N PRO A 43 -7.88 27.03 14.33
CA PRO A 43 -7.00 26.20 13.53
C PRO A 43 -6.94 26.77 12.11
N LYS A 44 -5.73 27.09 11.65
CA LYS A 44 -5.49 27.57 10.29
C LYS A 44 -6.19 26.62 9.30
N PRO A 45 -7.04 27.12 8.39
CA PRO A 45 -7.77 26.27 7.47
C PRO A 45 -6.80 25.47 6.61
N LEU A 46 -7.08 24.17 6.45
CA LEU A 46 -6.26 23.26 5.67
C LEU A 46 -6.26 23.70 4.20
N ASN A 47 -5.12 24.16 3.69
CA ASN A 47 -4.96 24.48 2.28
C ASN A 47 -4.71 23.20 1.47
N LEU A 48 -5.75 22.72 0.77
CA LEU A 48 -5.68 21.53 -0.07
C LEU A 48 -4.78 21.72 -1.29
N HIS A 49 -4.60 22.94 -1.78
CA HIS A 49 -3.79 23.22 -2.96
C HIS A 49 -2.30 23.10 -2.64
N ASP A 50 -1.85 23.68 -1.54
CA ASP A 50 -0.45 23.56 -1.08
C ASP A 50 -0.11 22.10 -0.76
N LEU A 51 -1.05 21.36 -0.16
CA LEU A 51 -0.91 19.94 0.12
C LEU A 51 -0.81 19.11 -1.17
N TYR A 52 -1.61 19.43 -2.19
CA TYR A 52 -1.56 18.78 -3.49
C TYR A 52 -0.23 19.02 -4.20
N LEU A 53 0.27 20.26 -4.21
CA LEU A 53 1.56 20.60 -4.83
C LEU A 53 2.70 19.85 -4.13
N LEU A 54 2.71 19.84 -2.79
CA LEU A 54 3.70 19.10 -2.01
C LEU A 54 3.68 17.60 -2.33
N GLN A 55 2.49 17.00 -2.44
CA GLN A 55 2.36 15.57 -2.79
C GLN A 55 2.84 15.29 -4.21
N SER A 56 2.51 16.16 -5.17
CA SER A 56 2.98 16.08 -6.55
C SER A 56 4.51 16.15 -6.63
N ASP A 57 5.12 17.09 -5.93
CA ASP A 57 6.58 17.27 -5.90
C ASP A 57 7.30 16.09 -5.26
N CYS A 58 6.65 15.43 -4.29
CA CYS A 58 7.14 14.20 -3.66
C CYS A 58 6.87 12.93 -4.47
N GLY A 59 6.31 13.04 -5.68
CA GLY A 59 6.05 11.89 -6.54
C GLY A 59 4.75 11.12 -6.23
N TYR A 60 3.93 11.59 -5.30
CA TYR A 60 2.65 10.98 -4.92
C TYR A 60 1.55 11.34 -5.92
N HIS A 61 1.55 10.62 -7.03
CA HIS A 61 0.57 10.78 -8.10
C HIS A 61 -0.53 9.73 -7.98
N SER A 62 -1.75 10.07 -8.37
CA SER A 62 -2.87 9.12 -8.49
C SER A 62 -2.59 7.93 -9.42
N ALA A 63 -1.56 8.00 -10.27
CA ALA A 63 -1.17 6.90 -11.16
C ALA A 63 -0.26 5.85 -10.51
N ILE A 64 0.36 6.17 -9.36
CA ILE A 64 1.13 5.18 -8.58
C ILE A 64 0.28 4.54 -7.47
N THR A 65 -0.96 5.00 -7.30
CA THR A 65 -1.92 4.44 -6.35
C THR A 65 -2.89 3.53 -7.08
N LEU A 66 -3.14 2.34 -6.51
CA LEU A 66 -4.23 1.48 -6.95
C LEU A 66 -5.57 2.07 -6.52
N GLN A 67 -6.56 2.04 -7.42
CA GLN A 67 -7.93 2.42 -7.10
C GLN A 67 -8.59 1.36 -6.21
N ALA A 68 -9.59 1.78 -5.43
CA ALA A 68 -10.30 0.88 -4.52
C ALA A 68 -10.87 -0.37 -5.22
N CYS A 69 -11.38 -0.23 -6.45
CA CYS A 69 -11.89 -1.34 -7.24
C CYS A 69 -10.78 -2.33 -7.66
N GLU A 70 -9.60 -1.83 -8.03
CA GLU A 70 -8.44 -2.64 -8.40
C GLU A 70 -7.93 -3.43 -7.18
N VAL A 71 -7.81 -2.78 -6.03
CA VAL A 71 -7.44 -3.43 -4.76
C VAL A 71 -8.45 -4.51 -4.38
N GLN A 72 -9.74 -4.22 -4.50
CA GLN A 72 -10.80 -5.18 -4.20
C GLN A 72 -10.76 -6.39 -5.14
N SER A 73 -10.50 -6.16 -6.43
CA SER A 73 -10.34 -7.21 -7.45
C SER A 73 -9.20 -8.16 -7.09
N ILE A 74 -8.00 -7.63 -6.86
CA ILE A 74 -6.82 -8.41 -6.46
C ILE A 74 -7.10 -9.15 -5.15
N THR A 75 -7.66 -8.46 -4.15
CA THR A 75 -7.97 -9.07 -2.84
C THR A 75 -8.95 -10.23 -2.97
N ARG A 76 -9.97 -10.12 -3.82
CA ARG A 76 -10.92 -11.21 -4.08
C ARG A 76 -10.21 -12.44 -4.65
N ARG A 77 -9.32 -12.25 -5.63
CA ARG A 77 -8.54 -13.35 -6.22
C ARG A 77 -7.60 -14.00 -5.21
N MET A 78 -6.90 -13.20 -4.40
CA MET A 78 -6.04 -13.70 -3.32
C MET A 78 -6.80 -14.54 -2.28
N ARG A 79 -8.03 -14.14 -1.94
CA ARG A 79 -8.91 -14.94 -1.06
C ARG A 79 -9.32 -16.26 -1.72
N GLY A 80 -9.62 -16.23 -3.02
CA GLY A 80 -9.93 -17.43 -3.82
C GLY A 80 -8.75 -18.42 -3.85
N ILE A 81 -7.55 -17.92 -4.16
CA ILE A 81 -6.30 -18.71 -4.12
C ILE A 81 -6.12 -19.36 -2.76
N ARG A 82 -6.22 -18.58 -1.67
CA ARG A 82 -6.07 -19.11 -0.30
C ARG A 82 -7.09 -20.20 0.02
N ALA A 83 -8.34 -20.03 -0.40
CA ALA A 83 -9.39 -21.03 -0.18
C ALA A 83 -9.08 -22.34 -0.95
N ILE A 84 -8.73 -22.23 -2.23
CA ILE A 84 -8.39 -23.38 -3.07
C ILE A 84 -7.16 -24.10 -2.53
N THR A 85 -6.09 -23.38 -2.20
CA THR A 85 -4.89 -23.98 -1.59
C THR A 85 -5.22 -24.68 -0.28
N GLY A 86 -6.09 -24.11 0.55
CA GLY A 86 -6.54 -24.77 1.78
C GLY A 86 -7.23 -26.11 1.53
N ILE A 87 -8.09 -26.17 0.51
CA ILE A 87 -8.77 -27.41 0.10
C ILE A 87 -7.76 -28.44 -0.41
N LEU A 88 -6.84 -28.03 -1.28
CA LEU A 88 -5.79 -28.92 -1.83
C LEU A 88 -4.86 -29.44 -0.72
N MET A 89 -4.49 -28.59 0.25
CA MET A 89 -3.69 -29.00 1.41
C MET A 89 -4.44 -29.98 2.31
N ALA A 90 -5.74 -29.77 2.53
CA ALA A 90 -6.57 -30.72 3.27
C ALA A 90 -6.68 -32.06 2.54
N ALA A 91 -6.72 -32.05 1.20
CA ALA A 91 -6.82 -33.25 0.38
C ALA A 91 -5.50 -34.03 0.24
N ALA A 92 -4.37 -33.38 0.55
CA ALA A 92 -3.08 -34.05 0.58
C ALA A 92 -3.02 -35.13 1.67
N ASP A 93 -3.77 -34.94 2.76
CA ASP A 93 -4.01 -35.95 3.79
C ASP A 93 -5.20 -36.85 3.38
N ARG A 94 -4.90 -37.81 2.49
CA ARG A 94 -5.88 -38.70 1.85
C ARG A 94 -6.70 -39.55 2.84
N ASP A 95 -6.27 -39.64 4.10
CA ASP A 95 -6.98 -40.38 5.14
C ASP A 95 -8.17 -39.57 5.72
N ALA A 96 -8.07 -38.24 5.76
CA ALA A 96 -9.10 -37.36 6.31
C ALA A 96 -10.04 -36.79 5.23
N PHE A 97 -9.51 -36.52 4.04
CA PHE A 97 -10.26 -35.94 2.93
C PHE A 97 -9.57 -36.29 1.60
N SER A 98 -10.31 -36.85 0.65
CA SER A 98 -9.80 -37.12 -0.69
C SER A 98 -10.63 -36.36 -1.72
N LEU A 99 -9.94 -35.66 -2.62
CA LEU A 99 -10.53 -35.14 -3.84
C LEU A 99 -10.53 -36.25 -4.91
N GLY A 100 -11.53 -36.22 -5.80
CA GLY A 100 -11.45 -36.99 -7.03
C GLY A 100 -10.59 -36.27 -8.06
N ASP A 101 -9.89 -37.01 -8.93
CA ASP A 101 -8.90 -36.48 -9.88
C ASP A 101 -9.40 -35.27 -10.67
N ASN A 102 -10.63 -35.34 -11.23
CA ASN A 102 -11.20 -34.24 -12.01
C ASN A 102 -11.36 -32.94 -11.20
N LEU A 103 -11.69 -33.06 -9.92
CA LEU A 103 -11.85 -31.92 -9.03
C LEU A 103 -10.49 -31.37 -8.60
N GLU A 104 -9.51 -32.24 -8.34
CA GLU A 104 -8.14 -31.85 -8.02
C GLU A 104 -7.52 -31.07 -9.20
N PHE A 105 -7.57 -31.60 -10.42
CA PHE A 105 -7.08 -30.91 -11.61
C PHE A 105 -7.83 -29.59 -11.87
N GLY A 106 -9.17 -29.59 -11.78
CA GLY A 106 -9.94 -28.37 -11.97
C GLY A 106 -9.64 -27.28 -10.95
N LEU A 107 -9.32 -27.65 -9.70
CA LEU A 107 -8.89 -26.70 -8.67
C LEU A 107 -7.49 -26.15 -8.94
N ILE A 108 -6.57 -26.97 -9.45
CA ILE A 108 -5.24 -26.53 -9.87
C ILE A 108 -5.35 -25.54 -11.03
N ASP A 109 -6.19 -25.83 -12.04
CA ASP A 109 -6.44 -24.92 -13.16
C ASP A 109 -7.07 -23.60 -12.69
N ALA A 110 -8.04 -23.66 -11.77
CA ALA A 110 -8.65 -22.48 -11.17
C ALA A 110 -7.63 -21.64 -10.39
N LEU A 111 -6.70 -22.28 -9.67
CA LEU A 111 -5.60 -21.60 -8.97
C LEU A 111 -4.72 -20.83 -9.96
N PHE A 112 -4.35 -21.48 -11.07
CA PHE A 112 -3.53 -20.87 -12.12
C PHE A 112 -4.23 -19.68 -12.78
N ALA A 113 -5.52 -19.82 -13.11
CA ALA A 113 -6.30 -18.74 -13.69
C ALA A 113 -6.41 -17.52 -12.74
N LEU A 114 -6.71 -17.76 -11.45
CA LEU A 114 -6.81 -16.67 -10.47
C LEU A 114 -5.47 -15.95 -10.25
N ALA A 115 -4.37 -16.69 -10.26
CA ALA A 115 -3.03 -16.12 -10.13
C ALA A 115 -2.68 -15.26 -11.37
N THR A 116 -2.95 -15.79 -12.56
CA THR A 116 -2.72 -15.08 -13.83
C THR A 116 -3.54 -13.79 -13.91
N ASP A 117 -4.81 -13.85 -13.52
CA ASP A 117 -5.67 -12.66 -13.53
C ASP A 117 -5.24 -11.61 -12.47
N ALA A 118 -4.72 -12.05 -11.32
CA ALA A 118 -4.21 -11.14 -10.30
C ALA A 118 -2.93 -10.44 -10.76
N ASP A 119 -2.05 -11.18 -11.44
CA ASP A 119 -0.82 -10.64 -12.04
C ASP A 119 -1.14 -9.64 -13.16
N ALA A 120 -2.11 -9.95 -14.03
CA ALA A 120 -2.55 -9.04 -15.09
C ALA A 120 -3.07 -7.69 -14.55
N ASP A 121 -3.79 -7.69 -13.43
CA ASP A 121 -4.22 -6.44 -12.78
C ASP A 121 -3.03 -5.62 -12.27
N LEU A 122 -2.01 -6.27 -11.71
CA LEU A 122 -0.78 -5.62 -11.22
C LEU A 122 0.05 -5.06 -12.38
N GLU A 123 0.23 -5.82 -13.45
CA GLU A 123 0.93 -5.36 -14.65
C GLU A 123 0.22 -4.21 -15.34
N SER A 124 -1.12 -4.25 -15.40
CA SER A 124 -1.93 -3.14 -15.90
C SER A 124 -1.72 -1.87 -15.06
N ALA A 125 -1.70 -1.99 -13.73
CA ALA A 125 -1.42 -0.87 -12.84
C ALA A 125 0.02 -0.34 -12.99
N ASN A 126 1.00 -1.24 -13.10
CA ASN A 126 2.39 -0.90 -13.32
C ASN A 126 2.60 -0.15 -14.65
N ALA A 127 1.97 -0.63 -15.73
CA ALA A 127 2.01 0.03 -17.03
C ALA A 127 1.39 1.44 -16.99
N LYS A 128 0.31 1.65 -16.22
CA LYS A 128 -0.27 2.99 -16.00
C LYS A 128 0.71 3.90 -15.25
N ALA A 129 1.38 3.40 -14.22
CA ALA A 129 2.36 4.14 -13.44
C ALA A 129 3.56 4.56 -14.33
N LEU A 130 4.13 3.62 -15.08
CA LEU A 130 5.27 3.86 -15.97
C LEU A 130 4.96 4.89 -17.08
N LYS A 131 3.77 4.84 -17.68
CA LYS A 131 3.34 5.83 -18.69
C LYS A 131 3.36 7.26 -18.16
N LYS A 132 3.07 7.46 -16.88
CA LYS A 132 3.06 8.80 -16.28
C LYS A 132 4.46 9.28 -15.87
N VAL A 133 5.34 8.36 -15.49
CA VAL A 133 6.76 8.67 -15.22
C VAL A 133 7.52 9.04 -16.50
N GLY A 134 7.22 8.39 -17.63
CA GLY A 134 7.83 8.70 -18.93
C GLY A 134 7.24 9.91 -19.67
N ALA A 135 6.22 10.57 -19.10
CA ALA A 135 5.58 11.76 -19.65
C ALA A 135 5.95 13.05 -18.91
N ALA A 136 6.90 12.97 -17.96
CA ALA A 136 7.44 14.09 -17.20
C ALA A 136 8.75 14.60 -17.82
#